data_AF-A0A2K3DJ83-F1
#
_entry.id   AF-A0A2K3DJ83-F1
#
_cell.length_a   1.000
_cell.length_b   1.000
_cell.length_c   1.000
_cell.angle_alpha   90.00
_cell.angle_beta   90.00
_cell.angle_gamma   90.00
#
_symmetry.space_group_name_H-M   'P 1'
#
loop_
_entity.id
_entity.type
_entity.pdbx_description
1 polymer ?
#
loop_
_entity_poly.entity_id
_entity_poly.type
_entity_poly.pdbx_seq_one_letter_code
_entity_poly.pdbx_strand_id
1 'polypeptide(L)'
;MDRRSRAAAASLGLLALLLVAAAGTAHAQSPTSAGEMDTTQLCKEAQQQLPGDPNIAAFKKCAATKPIPQDCCAKLAPFAKYLPCLKTPEYRSAVEAFLSGTTSIDEVRTTCLV
;
A
#
# COMPACT_ATOMS: atom_id res chain seq x y z
N MET A 1 -77.04 0.46 8.88
CA MET A 1 -77.58 1.66 8.19
C MET A 1 -76.45 2.68 8.13
N ASP A 2 -75.63 2.67 7.07
CA ASP A 2 -75.73 3.49 5.84
C ASP A 2 -75.28 4.95 6.10
N ARG A 3 -74.26 5.54 5.44
CA ARG A 3 -73.98 5.56 3.99
C ARG A 3 -72.52 5.93 3.66
N ARG A 4 -71.95 5.15 2.71
CA ARG A 4 -71.30 5.55 1.44
C ARG A 4 -70.10 6.50 1.52
N SER A 5 -68.86 6.05 1.29
CA SER A 5 -68.29 5.63 -0.01
C SER A 5 -68.34 6.70 -1.10
N ARG A 6 -67.15 7.26 -1.42
CA ARG A 6 -66.63 7.74 -2.73
C ARG A 6 -65.33 8.52 -2.41
N ALA A 7 -64.16 8.30 -2.99
CA ALA A 7 -63.79 7.56 -4.19
C ALA A 7 -62.31 7.13 -4.09
N ALA A 8 -62.00 6.00 -4.71
CA ALA A 8 -60.65 5.60 -5.04
C ALA A 8 -60.20 6.32 -6.34
N ALA A 9 -58.96 6.83 -6.33
CA ALA A 9 -58.12 7.05 -7.50
C ALA A 9 -56.67 7.03 -6.97
N ALA A 10 -56.03 5.86 -6.91
CA ALA A 10 -55.22 5.32 -7.99
C ALA A 10 -53.99 6.19 -8.32
N SER A 11 -52.87 5.80 -7.69
CA SER A 11 -51.56 5.50 -8.31
C SER A 11 -50.73 6.60 -9.00
N LEU A 12 -49.42 6.48 -8.75
CA LEU A 12 -48.25 7.04 -9.44
C LEU A 12 -47.80 8.43 -8.99
N GLY A 13 -46.88 8.48 -8.02
CA GLY A 13 -46.20 9.75 -7.70
C GLY A 13 -45.20 9.75 -6.56
N LEU A 14 -44.88 8.62 -5.94
CA LEU A 14 -43.91 8.54 -4.84
C LEU A 14 -42.77 7.59 -5.22
N LEU A 15 -41.83 8.06 -6.04
CA LEU A 15 -40.49 7.46 -6.18
C LEU A 15 -39.54 8.34 -7.01
N ALA A 16 -39.65 9.66 -6.85
CA ALA A 16 -38.63 10.58 -7.32
C ALA A 16 -38.28 11.52 -6.17
N LEU A 17 -36.98 11.64 -5.90
CA LEU A 17 -36.34 12.57 -4.98
C LEU A 17 -36.30 12.15 -3.50
N LEU A 18 -35.53 11.10 -3.21
CA LEU A 18 -34.59 11.15 -2.09
C LEU A 18 -33.22 10.72 -2.61
N LEU A 19 -32.50 11.70 -3.14
CA LEU A 19 -31.06 11.64 -3.39
C LEU A 19 -30.37 11.35 -2.05
N VAL A 20 -29.83 10.14 -1.91
CA VAL A 20 -28.74 9.87 -0.97
C VAL A 20 -27.53 9.49 -1.81
N ALA A 21 -26.61 10.44 -1.89
CA ALA A 21 -25.26 10.25 -2.39
C ALA A 21 -24.56 9.17 -1.55
N ALA A 22 -24.58 7.93 -2.02
CA ALA A 22 -23.68 6.90 -1.57
C ALA A 22 -22.54 6.80 -2.60
N ALA A 23 -21.49 7.57 -2.31
CA ALA A 23 -20.09 7.36 -2.69
C ALA A 23 -19.83 6.50 -3.94
N GLY A 24 -19.44 7.18 -5.02
CA GLY A 24 -18.56 6.56 -5.99
C GLY A 24 -17.30 6.05 -5.29
N THR A 25 -17.06 4.75 -5.33
CA THR A 25 -15.71 4.21 -5.45
C THR A 25 -15.81 3.08 -6.46
N ALA A 26 -15.23 3.34 -7.63
CA ALA A 26 -14.96 2.33 -8.63
C ALA A 26 -14.06 1.27 -7.99
N HIS A 27 -14.62 0.12 -7.62
CA HIS A 27 -13.80 -1.06 -7.38
C HIS A 27 -13.51 -1.65 -8.76
N ALA A 28 -12.53 -1.05 -9.44
CA ALA A 28 -11.90 -1.66 -10.60
C ALA A 28 -11.18 -2.92 -10.10
N GLN A 29 -11.88 -4.05 -10.13
CA GLN A 29 -11.24 -5.36 -10.03
C GLN A 29 -10.59 -5.63 -11.39
N SER A 30 -9.40 -5.06 -11.57
CA SER A 30 -8.52 -5.45 -12.67
C SER A 30 -8.20 -6.95 -12.52
N PRO A 31 -8.17 -7.73 -13.62
CA PRO A 31 -7.73 -9.11 -13.56
C PRO A 31 -6.25 -9.13 -13.16
N THR A 32 -5.96 -9.51 -11.92
CA THR A 32 -4.61 -9.75 -11.42
C THR A 32 -3.92 -10.71 -12.37
N SER A 33 -2.98 -10.19 -13.15
CA SER A 33 -2.15 -11.00 -14.04
C SER A 33 -1.16 -11.81 -13.20
N ALA A 34 -0.66 -12.93 -13.70
CA ALA A 34 0.27 -13.80 -12.96
C ALA A 34 1.49 -13.04 -12.40
N GLY A 35 1.93 -11.96 -13.06
CA GLY A 35 3.00 -11.08 -12.57
C GLY A 35 2.63 -10.21 -11.35
N GLU A 36 1.35 -9.87 -11.16
CA GLU A 36 0.88 -9.17 -9.96
C GLU A 36 0.78 -10.11 -8.75
N MET A 37 0.40 -11.37 -8.97
CA MET A 37 0.42 -12.40 -7.91
C MET A 37 1.85 -12.66 -7.43
N ASP A 38 2.80 -12.78 -8.36
CA ASP A 38 4.22 -13.01 -8.05
C ASP A 38 4.83 -11.84 -7.25
N THR A 39 4.53 -10.61 -7.69
CA THR A 39 4.95 -9.39 -6.97
C THR A 39 4.31 -9.31 -5.58
N THR A 40 3.03 -9.65 -5.45
CA THR A 40 2.33 -9.64 -4.15
C THR A 40 2.98 -10.62 -3.16
N GLN A 41 3.33 -11.82 -3.62
CA GLN A 41 4.03 -12.82 -2.79
C GLN A 41 5.41 -12.31 -2.37
N LEU A 42 6.19 -11.78 -3.30
CA LEU A 42 7.52 -11.22 -3.06
C LEU A 42 7.48 -10.10 -2.00
N CYS A 43 6.46 -9.24 -2.05
CA CYS A 43 6.33 -8.14 -1.09
C CYS A 43 5.86 -8.58 0.30
N LYS A 44 5.07 -9.66 0.39
CA LYS A 44 4.76 -10.29 1.68
C LYS A 44 6.01 -10.93 2.29
N GLU A 45 6.83 -11.61 1.50
CA GLU A 45 8.11 -12.15 1.96
C GLU A 45 9.03 -11.03 2.46
N ALA A 46 9.11 -9.92 1.72
CA ALA A 46 9.89 -8.75 2.10
C ALA A 46 9.50 -8.21 3.48
N GLN A 47 8.19 -8.07 3.74
CA GLN A 47 7.66 -7.63 5.04
C GLN A 47 8.05 -8.57 6.19
N GLN A 48 8.09 -9.89 5.93
CA GLN A 48 8.46 -10.88 6.94
C GLN A 48 9.96 -10.90 7.22
N GLN A 49 10.79 -10.65 6.20
CA GLN A 49 12.25 -10.67 6.35
C GLN A 49 12.81 -9.39 6.97
N LEU A 50 12.21 -8.23 6.69
CA LEU A 50 12.70 -6.93 7.17
C LEU A 50 13.00 -6.89 8.69
N PRO A 51 12.14 -7.36 9.61
CA PRO A 51 12.41 -7.29 11.05
C PRO A 51 13.48 -8.30 11.54
N GLY A 52 13.80 -9.32 10.76
CA GLY A 52 14.67 -10.44 11.19
C GLY A 52 15.98 -10.58 10.41
N ASP A 53 16.18 -9.82 9.33
CA ASP A 53 17.33 -10.03 8.47
C ASP A 53 18.60 -9.34 9.00
N PRO A 54 19.72 -10.07 9.14
CA PRO A 54 20.96 -9.50 9.67
C PRO A 54 21.62 -8.48 8.73
N ASN A 55 21.39 -8.56 7.41
CA ASN A 55 21.97 -7.65 6.42
C ASN A 55 21.32 -6.27 6.46
N ILE A 56 19.99 -6.18 6.61
CA ILE A 56 19.31 -4.87 6.74
C ILE A 56 19.67 -4.20 8.09
N ALA A 57 19.85 -5.00 9.14
CA ALA A 57 20.36 -4.52 10.43
C ALA A 57 21.81 -4.03 10.34
N ALA A 58 22.67 -4.77 9.63
CA ALA A 58 24.05 -4.36 9.37
C ALA A 58 24.10 -3.07 8.54
N PHE A 59 23.26 -2.97 7.50
CA PHE A 59 23.11 -1.76 6.71
C PHE A 59 22.73 -0.57 7.58
N LYS A 60 21.67 -0.66 8.41
CA LYS A 60 21.24 0.44 9.28
C LYS A 60 22.37 0.93 10.19
N LYS A 61 23.11 0.01 10.82
CA LYS A 61 24.24 0.38 11.68
C LYS A 61 25.36 1.08 10.89
N CYS A 62 25.66 0.59 9.69
CA CYS A 62 26.70 1.12 8.82
C CYS A 62 26.34 2.51 8.25
N ALA A 63 25.10 2.68 7.82
CA ALA A 63 24.56 3.90 7.22
C ALA A 63 24.33 5.06 8.21
N ALA A 64 24.58 4.83 9.51
CA ALA A 64 24.60 5.88 10.53
C ALA A 64 25.75 6.89 10.31
N THR A 65 26.81 6.47 9.62
CA THR A 65 27.93 7.34 9.24
C THR A 65 27.60 8.05 7.93
N LYS A 66 27.81 9.37 7.88
CA LYS A 66 27.56 10.20 6.69
C LYS A 66 28.87 10.66 6.04
N PRO A 67 28.95 10.70 4.70
CA PRO A 67 27.98 10.16 3.73
C PRO A 67 27.91 8.63 3.81
N ILE A 68 26.81 8.02 3.35
CA ILE A 68 26.65 6.55 3.40
C ILE A 68 27.79 5.91 2.59
N PRO A 69 28.68 5.12 3.23
CA PRO A 69 29.78 4.45 2.53
C PRO A 69 29.27 3.44 1.50
N GLN A 70 29.96 3.31 0.37
CA GLN A 70 29.60 2.32 -0.66
C GLN A 70 29.67 0.88 -0.14
N ASP A 71 30.58 0.56 0.79
CA ASP A 71 30.62 -0.77 1.43
C ASP A 71 29.35 -1.05 2.26
N CYS A 72 28.73 -0.01 2.83
CA CYS A 72 27.42 -0.14 3.48
C CYS A 72 26.34 -0.46 2.44
N CYS A 73 26.33 0.23 1.29
CA CYS A 73 25.37 -0.04 0.22
C CYS A 73 25.41 -1.50 -0.28
N ALA A 74 26.59 -2.14 -0.27
CA ALA A 74 26.72 -3.55 -0.63
C ALA A 74 25.90 -4.49 0.29
N LYS A 75 25.59 -4.09 1.53
CA LYS A 75 24.73 -4.87 2.45
C LYS A 75 23.26 -4.89 2.02
N LEU A 76 22.85 -3.99 1.11
CA LEU A 76 21.51 -4.00 0.53
C LEU A 76 21.38 -4.95 -0.67
N ALA A 77 22.48 -5.49 -1.20
CA ALA A 77 22.45 -6.41 -2.34
C ALA A 77 21.43 -7.56 -2.20
N PRO A 78 21.34 -8.30 -1.07
CA PRO A 78 20.33 -9.35 -0.92
C PRO A 78 18.87 -8.83 -0.91
N PHE A 79 18.67 -7.54 -0.61
CA PHE A 79 17.38 -6.87 -0.61
C PHE A 79 17.00 -6.27 -1.97
N ALA A 80 17.90 -6.29 -2.96
CA ALA A 80 17.64 -5.72 -4.28
C ALA A 80 16.38 -6.30 -4.94
N LYS A 81 16.10 -7.59 -4.71
CA LYS A 81 14.89 -8.26 -5.19
C LYS A 81 13.59 -7.64 -4.64
N TYR A 82 13.63 -7.01 -3.46
CA TYR A 82 12.46 -6.38 -2.84
C TYR A 82 12.30 -4.90 -3.17
N LEU A 83 13.18 -4.29 -3.98
CA LEU A 83 13.04 -2.89 -4.39
C LEU A 83 11.70 -2.57 -5.06
N PRO A 84 11.10 -3.44 -5.91
CA PRO A 84 9.77 -3.20 -6.46
C PRO A 84 8.69 -3.04 -5.40
N CYS A 85 8.86 -3.69 -4.24
CA CYS A 85 7.92 -3.65 -3.12
C CYS A 85 7.89 -2.33 -2.38
N LEU A 86 8.86 -1.43 -2.61
CA LEU A 86 8.82 -0.07 -2.06
C LEU A 86 7.67 0.77 -2.63
N LYS A 87 7.01 0.30 -3.70
CA LYS A 87 5.76 0.88 -4.21
C LYS A 87 4.55 0.51 -3.34
N THR A 88 4.64 -0.55 -2.56
CA THR A 88 3.59 -1.01 -1.64
C THR A 88 3.69 -0.19 -0.35
N PRO A 89 2.65 0.58 0.03
CA PRO A 89 2.74 1.55 1.11
C PRO A 89 3.10 0.90 2.45
N GLU A 90 2.59 -0.30 2.73
CA GLU A 90 2.84 -1.01 3.99
C GLU A 90 4.31 -1.42 4.12
N TYR A 91 4.91 -1.96 3.05
CA TYR A 91 6.33 -2.32 3.06
C TYR A 91 7.21 -1.07 3.11
N ARG A 92 6.86 -0.03 2.34
CA ARG A 92 7.57 1.25 2.39
C ARG A 92 7.58 1.83 3.81
N SER A 93 6.42 1.92 4.46
CA SER A 93 6.32 2.43 5.82
C SER A 93 7.12 1.59 6.82
N ALA A 94 7.16 0.27 6.66
CA ALA A 94 7.99 -0.60 7.50
C ALA A 94 9.49 -0.31 7.31
N VAL A 95 9.95 -0.13 6.07
CA VAL A 95 11.34 0.25 5.76
C VAL A 95 11.67 1.65 6.29
N GLU A 96 10.79 2.63 6.12
CA GLU A 96 10.99 3.99 6.66
C GLU A 96 11.08 3.97 8.20
N ALA A 97 10.17 3.27 8.87
CA ALA A 97 10.20 3.11 10.32
C ALA A 97 11.49 2.41 10.77
N PHE A 98 11.92 1.37 10.05
CA PHE A 98 13.15 0.66 10.33
C PHE A 98 14.38 1.57 10.17
N LEU A 99 14.48 2.36 9.11
CA LEU A 99 15.61 3.25 8.85
C LEU A 99 15.59 4.54 9.67
N SER A 100 14.44 4.85 10.29
CA SER A 100 14.23 6.05 11.10
C SER A 100 15.34 6.27 12.13
N GLY A 101 15.77 7.52 12.26
CA GLY A 101 16.89 7.95 13.11
C GLY A 101 18.29 7.69 12.53
N THR A 102 18.39 7.08 11.34
CA THR A 102 19.67 6.79 10.67
C THR A 102 19.72 7.36 9.26
N THR A 103 18.72 7.04 8.44
CA THR A 103 18.65 7.47 7.03
C THR A 103 17.20 7.39 6.53
N SER A 104 16.96 7.69 5.26
CA SER A 104 15.66 7.60 4.59
C SER A 104 15.77 6.79 3.30
N ILE A 105 14.63 6.26 2.83
CA ILE A 105 14.59 5.53 1.55
C ILE A 105 15.11 6.40 0.39
N ASP A 106 14.80 7.69 0.37
CA ASP A 106 15.26 8.63 -0.66
C ASP A 106 16.78 8.82 -0.65
N GLU A 107 17.38 8.95 0.53
CA GLU A 107 18.84 9.05 0.66
C GLU A 107 19.54 7.75 0.21
N VAL A 108 18.97 6.59 0.59
CA VAL A 108 19.47 5.29 0.16
C VAL A 108 19.33 5.12 -1.35
N ARG A 109 18.20 5.50 -1.96
CA ARG A 109 18.02 5.42 -3.42
C ARG A 109 19.04 6.26 -4.17
N THR A 110 19.29 7.47 -3.71
CA THR A 110 20.22 8.40 -4.36
C THR A 110 21.69 8.07 -4.11
N THR A 111 22.03 7.39 -3.02
CA THR A 111 23.43 7.07 -2.68
C THR A 111 23.85 5.64 -3.04
N CYS A 112 22.93 4.68 -2.91
CA CYS A 112 23.21 3.25 -3.01
C CYS A 112 22.59 2.56 -4.22
N LEU A 113 21.57 3.15 -4.86
CA LEU A 113 20.77 2.50 -5.92
C LEU A 113 20.77 3.30 -7.23
N VAL A 114 21.81 4.12 -7.41
CA VAL A 114 22.08 4.91 -8.64
C VAL A 114 22.75 4.09 -9.72
#